data_AF-A0A967B6X4-F1
#
_entry.id   AF-A0A967B6X4-F1
#
_cell.length_a   1.000
_cell.length_b   1.000
_cell.length_c   1.000
_cell.angle_alpha   90.00
_cell.angle_beta   90.00
_cell.angle_gamma   90.00
#
_symmetry.space_group_name_H-M   'P 1'
#
loop_
_entity.id
_entity.type
_entity.pdbx_description
1 polymer ?
#
loop_
_entity_poly.entity_id
_entity_poly.type
_entity_poly.pdbx_seq_one_letter_code
_entity_poly.pdbx_strand_id
1 'polypeptide(L)'
;MNGVRQFVDRDVANGVPGTSLIATDKNAVQNELMKVITAAGLTPSPDDLTQLYQALLKIVAQAAASAAVGFTPVEQGGAPNQSTNKVNLGWDTTLGAFRIAIGGSDIGVLVRSNSASLNAATAVGNMYFDEGFFHVAPISGSDLRLVSTADYSSASSYGTDGSMMAYRKSPDGIIRQSGRVITPQVGTPQIYNIQFPVPFPQEVREYGAVQLDADMPSGSVFSVGNYTNQGMTLLNSGGFSMSWWAEGI
;
A
#
# COMPACT_ATOMS: atom_id res chain seq x y z
N MET A 1 -49.01 -40.72 24.16
CA MET A 1 -47.66 -41.17 24.54
C MET A 1 -46.66 -40.16 24.01
N ASN A 2 -45.89 -39.48 24.85
CA ASN A 2 -45.07 -38.31 24.49
C ASN A 2 -43.78 -38.64 23.72
N GLY A 3 -43.70 -39.76 22.99
CA GLY A 3 -42.57 -40.08 22.12
C GLY A 3 -41.21 -40.29 22.79
N VAL A 4 -41.11 -40.17 24.11
CA VAL A 4 -39.85 -40.36 24.85
C VAL A 4 -39.61 -41.85 25.09
N ARG A 5 -38.45 -42.35 24.66
CA ARG A 5 -37.98 -43.70 25.00
C ARG A 5 -37.54 -43.69 26.47
N GLN A 6 -38.20 -44.48 27.31
CA GLN A 6 -37.85 -44.61 28.72
C GLN A 6 -37.76 -46.10 29.09
N PHE A 7 -36.82 -46.44 29.97
CA PHE A 7 -36.74 -47.77 30.55
C PHE A 7 -37.89 -47.97 31.55
N VAL A 8 -38.47 -49.18 31.57
CA VAL A 8 -39.57 -49.54 32.46
C VAL A 8 -39.08 -50.63 33.41
N ASP A 9 -39.25 -50.41 34.71
CA ASP A 9 -38.96 -51.43 35.71
C ASP A 9 -39.91 -52.63 35.58
N ARG A 10 -39.46 -53.81 36.00
CA ARG A 10 -40.31 -54.99 36.01
C ARG A 10 -41.37 -54.84 37.09
N ASP A 11 -42.64 -54.80 36.70
CA ASP A 11 -43.77 -54.86 37.63
C ASP A 11 -44.36 -56.28 37.63
N VAL A 12 -43.96 -57.06 38.62
CA VAL A 12 -44.38 -58.45 38.78
C VAL A 12 -45.85 -58.54 39.21
N ALA A 13 -46.39 -57.52 39.90
CA ALA A 13 -47.76 -57.52 40.41
C ALA A 13 -48.79 -57.29 39.29
N ASN A 14 -48.45 -56.48 38.30
CA ASN A 14 -49.30 -56.20 37.14
C ASN A 14 -48.87 -56.96 35.87
N GLY A 15 -47.89 -57.87 35.98
CA GLY A 15 -47.42 -58.70 34.86
C GLY A 15 -46.71 -57.92 33.75
N VAL A 16 -46.16 -56.74 34.04
CA VAL A 16 -45.47 -55.90 33.05
C VAL A 16 -44.00 -56.32 32.97
N PRO A 17 -43.52 -56.79 31.81
CA PRO A 17 -42.11 -57.10 31.61
C PRO A 17 -41.27 -55.82 31.67
N GLY A 18 -40.22 -55.82 32.50
CA GLY A 18 -39.26 -54.71 32.52
C GLY A 18 -38.40 -54.66 31.25
N THR A 19 -37.83 -53.51 30.94
CA THR A 19 -36.93 -53.34 29.79
C THR A 19 -35.63 -54.11 30.02
N SER A 20 -35.31 -55.04 29.12
CA SER A 20 -34.02 -55.74 29.13
C SER A 20 -32.96 -54.86 28.48
N LEU A 21 -31.92 -54.50 29.24
CA LEU A 21 -30.76 -53.78 28.72
C LEU A 21 -29.72 -54.79 28.22
N ILE A 22 -29.46 -54.80 26.92
CA ILE A 22 -28.38 -55.61 26.34
C ILE A 22 -27.12 -54.77 26.13
N ALA A 23 -25.97 -55.43 25.93
CA ALA A 23 -24.69 -54.75 25.75
C ALA A 23 -24.72 -53.71 24.62
N THR A 24 -25.46 -53.99 23.54
CA THR A 24 -25.67 -53.06 22.42
C THR A 24 -26.25 -51.72 22.88
N ASP A 25 -27.22 -51.72 23.80
CA ASP A 25 -27.87 -50.49 24.27
C ASP A 25 -26.90 -49.61 25.06
N LYS A 26 -26.08 -50.23 25.92
CA LYS A 26 -25.09 -49.52 26.74
C LYS A 26 -23.91 -49.02 25.91
N ASN A 27 -23.43 -49.86 24.97
CA ASN A 27 -22.34 -49.50 24.07
C ASN A 27 -22.71 -48.34 23.15
N ALA A 28 -23.98 -48.22 22.73
CA ALA A 28 -24.44 -47.11 21.92
C ALA A 28 -24.24 -45.76 22.63
N VAL A 29 -24.68 -45.67 23.90
CA VAL A 29 -24.50 -44.47 24.73
C VAL A 29 -23.01 -44.20 24.99
N GLN A 30 -22.24 -45.24 25.32
CA GLN A 30 -20.81 -45.10 25.56
C GLN A 30 -20.08 -44.55 24.33
N ASN A 31 -20.39 -45.07 23.14
CA ASN A 31 -19.82 -44.62 21.87
C ASN A 31 -20.17 -43.16 21.54
N GLU A 32 -21.38 -42.71 21.91
CA GLU A 32 -21.79 -41.32 21.72
C GLU A 32 -20.99 -40.37 22.63
N LEU A 33 -20.84 -40.72 23.91
CA LEU A 33 -19.98 -39.98 24.84
C LEU A 33 -18.52 -39.96 24.34
N MET A 34 -18.05 -41.07 23.78
CA MET A 34 -16.70 -41.14 23.23
C MET A 34 -16.45 -40.22 22.03
N LYS A 35 -17.47 -40.02 21.20
CA LYS A 35 -17.39 -39.06 20.09
C LYS A 35 -17.22 -37.63 20.60
N VAL A 36 -17.90 -37.25 21.68
CA VAL A 36 -17.76 -35.90 22.27
C VAL A 36 -16.33 -35.67 22.80
N ILE A 37 -15.78 -36.65 23.51
CA ILE A 37 -14.42 -36.59 24.09
C ILE A 37 -13.37 -36.46 22.99
N THR A 38 -13.46 -37.31 21.96
CA THR A 38 -12.52 -37.29 20.82
C THR A 38 -12.67 -36.05 19.96
N ALA A 39 -13.89 -35.55 19.74
CA ALA A 39 -14.14 -34.29 19.02
C ALA A 39 -13.55 -33.07 19.75
N ALA A 40 -13.50 -33.09 21.09
CA ALA A 40 -12.81 -32.08 21.88
C ALA A 40 -11.27 -32.22 21.86
N GLY A 41 -10.73 -33.18 21.08
CA GLY A 41 -9.30 -33.47 20.97
C GLY A 41 -8.69 -34.02 22.26
N LEU A 42 -9.49 -34.69 23.09
CA LEU A 42 -9.01 -35.39 24.28
C LEU A 42 -8.79 -36.87 23.97
N THR A 43 -7.71 -37.43 24.50
CA THR A 43 -7.45 -38.87 24.45
C THR A 43 -8.27 -39.55 25.56
N PRO A 44 -9.15 -40.50 25.23
CA PRO A 44 -9.95 -41.21 26.21
C PRO A 44 -9.11 -41.94 27.25
N SER A 45 -9.51 -41.85 28.52
CA SER A 45 -8.86 -42.60 29.60
C SER A 45 -9.91 -43.35 30.42
N PRO A 46 -9.73 -44.67 30.66
CA PRO A 46 -10.61 -45.42 31.56
C PRO A 46 -10.47 -44.96 33.03
N ASP A 47 -9.36 -44.31 33.38
CA ASP A 47 -9.07 -43.84 34.74
C ASP A 47 -9.58 -42.41 35.01
N ASP A 48 -10.12 -41.73 34.00
CA ASP A 48 -10.65 -40.37 34.11
C ASP A 48 -12.18 -40.34 34.00
N LEU A 49 -12.85 -40.19 35.14
CA LEU A 49 -14.32 -40.06 35.23
C LEU A 49 -14.83 -38.66 34.90
N THR A 50 -13.94 -37.71 34.58
CA THR A 50 -14.28 -36.31 34.28
C THR A 50 -14.13 -35.92 32.81
N GLN A 51 -13.66 -36.84 31.96
CA GLN A 51 -13.35 -36.57 30.55
C GLN A 51 -14.50 -35.95 29.73
N LEU A 52 -15.76 -36.32 29.99
CA LEU A 52 -16.91 -35.68 29.33
C LEU A 52 -17.07 -34.22 29.75
N TYR A 53 -16.89 -33.93 31.04
CA TYR A 53 -16.93 -32.57 31.56
C TYR A 53 -15.79 -31.71 30.99
N GLN A 54 -14.58 -32.25 30.93
CA GLN A 54 -13.43 -31.58 30.30
C GLN A 54 -13.67 -31.30 28.81
N ALA A 55 -14.26 -32.27 28.09
CA ALA A 55 -14.63 -32.10 26.69
C ALA A 55 -15.63 -30.95 26.50
N LEU A 56 -16.68 -30.91 27.33
CA LEU A 56 -17.69 -29.85 27.29
C LEU A 56 -17.09 -28.47 27.61
N LEU A 57 -16.23 -28.37 28.63
CA LEU A 57 -15.52 -27.12 28.94
C LEU A 57 -14.69 -26.62 27.74
N LYS A 58 -13.96 -27.52 27.07
CA LYS A 58 -13.17 -27.21 25.88
C LYS A 58 -14.03 -26.72 24.72
N ILE A 59 -15.11 -27.44 24.41
CA ILE A 59 -16.01 -27.10 23.30
C ILE A 59 -16.64 -25.71 23.55
N VAL A 60 -17.09 -25.44 24.77
CA VAL A 60 -17.67 -24.13 25.13
C VAL A 60 -16.62 -23.02 25.04
N ALA A 61 -15.40 -23.25 25.53
CA ALA A 61 -14.31 -22.26 25.42
C ALA A 61 -13.94 -21.97 23.96
N GLN A 62 -13.89 -23.00 23.10
CA GLN A 62 -13.62 -22.84 21.67
C GLN A 62 -14.74 -22.10 20.93
N ALA A 63 -16.00 -22.40 21.27
CA ALA A 63 -17.16 -21.68 20.75
C ALA A 63 -17.15 -20.21 21.19
N ALA A 64 -16.82 -19.91 22.46
CA ALA A 64 -16.71 -18.55 22.97
C ALA A 64 -15.58 -17.76 22.28
N ALA A 65 -14.42 -18.39 22.06
CA ALA A 65 -13.32 -17.79 21.31
C ALA A 65 -13.71 -17.49 19.84
N SER A 66 -14.56 -18.34 19.24
CA SER A 66 -15.04 -18.17 17.86
C SER A 66 -16.18 -17.15 17.75
N ALA A 67 -17.02 -17.03 18.78
CA ALA A 67 -18.18 -16.12 18.79
C ALA A 67 -17.81 -14.67 19.15
N ALA A 68 -16.65 -14.44 19.78
CA ALA A 68 -16.21 -13.10 20.17
C ALA A 68 -15.79 -12.21 18.97
N VAL A 69 -15.57 -12.79 17.79
CA VAL A 69 -15.28 -12.05 16.55
C VAL A 69 -15.99 -12.75 15.39
N GLY A 70 -17.01 -12.11 14.80
CA GLY A 70 -17.83 -12.64 13.71
C GLY A 70 -17.12 -12.86 12.36
N PHE A 71 -15.83 -13.20 12.38
CA PHE A 71 -15.00 -13.54 11.22
C PHE A 71 -13.99 -14.64 11.62
N THR A 72 -13.59 -15.48 10.67
CA THR A 72 -12.42 -16.35 10.83
C THR A 72 -11.21 -15.50 11.23
N PRO A 73 -10.55 -15.74 12.38
CA PRO A 73 -9.37 -14.98 12.76
C PRO A 73 -8.31 -15.11 11.66
N VAL A 74 -7.89 -13.99 11.06
CA VAL A 74 -6.68 -13.98 10.25
C VAL A 74 -5.52 -14.22 11.21
N GLU A 75 -4.66 -15.20 10.94
CA GLU A 75 -3.45 -15.39 11.71
C GLU A 75 -2.61 -14.11 11.62
N GLN A 76 -2.57 -13.36 12.71
CA GLN A 76 -1.71 -12.19 12.83
C GLN A 76 -0.33 -12.63 13.30
N GLY A 77 0.66 -12.44 12.42
CA GLY A 77 2.04 -12.89 12.61
C GLY A 77 2.21 -14.39 12.38
N GLY A 78 3.46 -14.87 12.47
CA GLY A 78 3.80 -16.30 12.46
C GLY A 78 3.99 -16.96 11.10
N ALA A 79 3.77 -16.25 9.98
CA ALA A 79 4.16 -16.72 8.66
C ALA A 79 5.68 -16.56 8.42
N PRO A 80 6.26 -17.14 7.35
CA PRO A 80 7.66 -16.91 7.01
C PRO A 80 8.00 -15.42 6.97
N ASN A 81 9.11 -15.05 7.62
CA ASN A 81 9.58 -13.67 7.80
C ASN A 81 8.64 -12.74 8.60
N GLN A 82 7.76 -13.32 9.43
CA GLN A 82 6.94 -12.57 10.39
C GLN A 82 7.28 -13.00 11.81
N SER A 83 7.28 -12.04 12.73
CA SER A 83 7.26 -12.37 14.17
C SER A 83 5.89 -12.92 14.56
N THR A 84 5.78 -13.45 15.78
CA THR A 84 4.50 -13.86 16.39
C THR A 84 3.69 -12.68 16.94
N ASN A 85 4.17 -11.44 16.76
CA ASN A 85 3.54 -10.25 17.31
C ASN A 85 2.16 -10.02 16.69
N LYS A 86 1.21 -9.59 17.52
CA LYS A 86 -0.14 -9.20 17.08
C LYS A 86 -0.14 -7.81 16.48
N VAL A 87 -0.98 -7.62 15.47
CA VAL A 87 -1.20 -6.33 14.81
C VAL A 87 -2.48 -5.73 15.38
N ASN A 88 -2.34 -4.66 16.14
CA ASN A 88 -3.44 -3.94 16.77
C ASN A 88 -3.82 -2.73 15.91
N LEU A 89 -5.10 -2.65 15.57
CA LEU A 89 -5.70 -1.50 14.88
C LEU A 89 -6.65 -0.81 15.85
N GLY A 90 -6.52 0.51 16.02
CA GLY A 90 -7.30 1.23 17.03
C GLY A 90 -7.49 2.71 16.75
N TRP A 91 -8.37 3.34 17.53
CA TRP A 91 -8.57 4.78 17.55
C TRP A 91 -7.75 5.41 18.67
N ASP A 92 -6.87 6.33 18.31
CA ASP A 92 -6.13 7.16 19.24
C ASP A 92 -7.05 8.27 19.77
N THR A 93 -7.40 8.20 21.05
CA THR A 93 -8.28 9.19 21.71
C THR A 93 -7.57 10.52 21.99
N THR A 94 -6.24 10.54 21.99
CA THR A 94 -5.43 11.74 22.24
C THR A 94 -5.26 12.53 20.95
N LEU A 95 -4.98 11.85 19.84
CA LEU A 95 -4.75 12.48 18.53
C LEU A 95 -5.99 12.50 17.62
N GLY A 96 -7.06 11.78 17.99
CA GLY A 96 -8.27 11.68 17.16
C GLY A 96 -7.98 11.02 15.80
N ALA A 97 -7.28 9.89 15.80
CA ALA A 97 -6.75 9.29 14.59
C ALA A 97 -6.77 7.76 14.61
N PHE A 98 -6.84 7.14 13.43
CA PHE A 98 -6.69 5.69 13.29
C PHE A 98 -5.20 5.30 13.32
N ARG A 99 -4.84 4.31 14.16
CA ARG A 99 -3.47 4.00 14.55
C ARG A 99 -3.18 2.50 14.54
N ILE A 100 -1.91 2.15 14.36
CA ILE A 100 -1.41 0.78 14.34
C ILE A 100 -0.36 0.59 15.44
N ALA A 101 -0.43 -0.54 16.15
CA ALA A 101 0.62 -1.02 17.05
C ALA A 101 0.94 -2.50 16.73
N ILE A 102 2.20 -2.91 16.92
CA ILE A 102 2.64 -4.30 16.70
C ILE A 102 3.38 -4.79 17.93
N GLY A 103 2.92 -5.89 18.53
CA GLY A 103 3.58 -6.48 19.70
C GLY A 103 3.62 -5.56 20.92
N GLY A 104 2.66 -4.63 21.04
CA GLY A 104 2.61 -3.62 22.10
C GLY A 104 3.46 -2.38 21.83
N SER A 105 4.28 -2.36 20.78
CA SER A 105 5.01 -1.17 20.34
C SER A 105 4.16 -0.33 19.39
N ASP A 106 4.21 0.99 19.57
CA ASP A 106 3.52 1.91 18.68
C ASP A 106 4.23 2.00 17.32
N ILE A 107 3.46 1.85 16.24
CA ILE A 107 3.95 2.08 14.87
C ILE A 107 3.52 3.47 14.37
N GLY A 108 2.42 4.02 14.89
CA GLY A 108 1.95 5.36 14.58
C GLY A 108 0.62 5.42 13.82
N VAL A 109 0.27 6.63 13.39
CA VAL A 109 -1.04 6.97 12.80
C VAL A 109 -1.08 6.60 11.32
N LEU A 110 -2.12 5.86 10.91
CA LEU A 110 -2.38 5.52 9.51
C LEU A 110 -3.23 6.58 8.81
N VAL A 111 -4.35 7.00 9.42
CA VAL A 111 -5.27 8.00 8.86
C VAL A 111 -5.77 8.93 9.95
N ARG A 112 -5.80 10.24 9.66
CA ARG A 112 -6.39 11.27 10.51
C ARG A 112 -7.19 12.26 9.66
N SER A 113 -8.35 12.68 10.14
CA SER A 113 -9.03 13.87 9.62
C SER A 113 -8.49 15.08 10.37
N ASN A 114 -7.80 16.00 9.68
CA ASN A 114 -7.69 17.36 10.21
C ASN A 114 -8.90 18.16 9.72
N SER A 115 -9.45 19.02 10.57
CA SER A 115 -10.39 20.07 10.16
C SER A 115 -9.74 21.46 10.26
N ALA A 116 -8.43 21.54 10.50
CA ALA A 116 -7.71 22.80 10.64
C ALA A 116 -6.39 22.75 9.86
N SER A 117 -6.42 23.43 8.71
CA SER A 117 -5.32 24.22 8.11
C SER A 117 -3.93 23.59 8.01
N LEU A 118 -3.50 23.37 6.76
CA LEU A 118 -2.17 22.94 6.28
C LEU A 118 -1.00 23.90 6.60
N ASN A 119 -1.05 24.71 7.67
CA ASN A 119 -0.04 25.75 7.95
C ASN A 119 0.69 25.62 9.30
N ALA A 120 0.75 24.41 9.88
CA ALA A 120 1.73 24.08 10.90
C ALA A 120 2.04 22.59 10.82
N ALA A 121 3.29 22.26 10.51
CA ALA A 121 3.79 20.91 10.34
C ALA A 121 3.50 20.03 11.57
N THR A 122 2.51 19.16 11.50
CA THR A 122 2.36 17.91 12.29
C THR A 122 1.12 17.17 11.78
N ALA A 123 1.13 16.71 10.52
CA ALA A 123 0.03 15.95 9.92
C ALA A 123 0.44 15.24 8.62
N VAL A 124 1.06 14.07 8.72
CA VAL A 124 1.19 13.16 7.58
C VAL A 124 0.77 11.77 8.03
N GLY A 125 -0.19 11.16 7.32
CA GLY A 125 -0.36 9.71 7.37
C GLY A 125 0.86 9.13 6.69
N ASN A 126 1.77 8.55 7.48
CA ASN A 126 3.04 8.07 6.97
C ASN A 126 2.86 6.64 6.44
N MET A 127 3.11 6.43 5.15
CA MET A 127 3.51 5.11 4.66
C MET A 127 5.03 5.03 4.80
N TYR A 128 5.52 4.25 5.75
CA TYR A 128 6.95 4.00 5.95
C TYR A 128 7.42 2.96 4.94
N PHE A 129 8.49 3.28 4.20
CA PHE A 129 9.25 2.32 3.39
C PHE A 129 10.62 2.12 4.06
N ASP A 130 11.07 0.86 4.09
CA ASP A 130 12.20 0.34 4.89
C ASP A 130 13.50 1.16 4.75
N GLU A 131 13.69 1.89 3.65
CA GLU A 131 14.89 2.71 3.42
C GLU A 131 14.60 4.10 2.80
N GLY A 132 13.40 4.67 2.99
CA GLY A 132 13.12 6.02 2.45
C GLY A 132 11.85 6.68 2.96
N PHE A 133 11.90 8.00 3.13
CA PHE A 133 10.72 8.82 3.41
C PHE A 133 9.95 9.07 2.11
N PHE A 134 8.66 8.73 2.08
CA PHE A 134 7.73 9.33 1.13
C PHE A 134 7.30 10.71 1.67
N HIS A 135 8.12 11.74 1.41
CA HIS A 135 7.81 13.12 1.81
C HIS A 135 6.90 13.78 0.76
N VAL A 136 5.62 13.99 1.10
CA VAL A 136 4.71 14.85 0.34
C VAL A 136 4.61 16.20 1.03
N ALA A 137 5.45 17.15 0.62
CA ALA A 137 5.29 18.55 0.99
C ALA A 137 4.51 19.26 -0.14
N PRO A 138 3.32 19.83 0.11
CA PRO A 138 2.69 20.69 -0.87
C PRO A 138 3.48 22.00 -0.97
N ILE A 139 4.22 22.19 -2.06
CA ILE A 139 4.60 23.54 -2.50
C ILE A 139 3.44 24.04 -3.36
N SER A 140 2.47 24.68 -2.69
CA SER A 140 1.36 25.44 -3.28
C SER A 140 0.56 24.75 -4.42
N GLY A 141 -0.63 24.25 -4.09
CA GLY A 141 -1.77 24.28 -5.00
C GLY A 141 -1.80 23.35 -6.22
N SER A 142 -1.15 22.18 -6.20
CA SER A 142 -1.39 21.17 -7.25
C SER A 142 -1.36 19.74 -6.70
N ASP A 143 -2.24 18.90 -7.24
CA ASP A 143 -2.41 17.49 -6.88
C ASP A 143 -1.10 16.69 -6.92
N LEU A 144 -0.91 15.84 -5.92
CA LEU A 144 0.13 14.80 -5.92
C LEU A 144 -0.22 13.74 -6.97
N ARG A 145 0.37 13.85 -8.15
CA ARG A 145 0.32 12.80 -9.17
C ARG A 145 1.57 11.95 -9.09
N LEU A 146 1.43 10.70 -8.64
CA LEU A 146 2.47 9.68 -8.79
C LEU A 146 2.56 9.33 -10.29
N VAL A 147 3.51 9.95 -10.98
CA VAL A 147 3.81 9.65 -12.37
C VAL A 147 4.98 8.67 -12.38
N SER A 148 4.94 7.63 -13.22
CA SER A 148 6.06 6.70 -13.31
C SER A 148 7.29 7.40 -13.88
N THR A 149 8.48 7.01 -13.46
CA THR A 149 9.75 7.48 -14.07
C THR A 149 9.85 7.07 -15.54
N ALA A 150 9.00 6.16 -16.02
CA ALA A 150 8.91 5.80 -17.43
C ALA A 150 8.12 6.83 -18.27
N ASP A 151 7.30 7.68 -17.65
CA ASP A 151 6.55 8.75 -18.33
C ASP A 151 7.35 10.06 -18.47
N TYR A 152 8.52 10.15 -17.84
CA TYR A 152 9.44 11.28 -17.88
C TYR A 152 10.87 10.75 -17.92
N SER A 153 11.58 10.88 -19.04
CA SER A 153 13.00 10.56 -19.03
C SER A 153 13.72 11.48 -18.05
N SER A 154 14.33 10.89 -17.04
CA SER A 154 15.16 11.56 -16.05
C SER A 154 16.22 12.46 -16.70
N ALA A 155 16.07 13.78 -16.59
CA ALA A 155 17.22 14.69 -16.49
C ALA A 155 16.90 15.86 -15.56
N SER A 156 16.49 15.54 -14.33
CA SER A 156 16.82 16.41 -13.20
C SER A 156 18.25 16.08 -12.76
N SER A 157 19.21 16.50 -13.56
CA SER A 157 20.60 16.55 -13.13
C SER A 157 20.84 17.97 -12.65
N TYR A 158 20.76 18.19 -11.33
CA TYR A 158 21.43 19.33 -10.68
C TYR A 158 22.95 19.08 -10.73
N GLY A 159 23.49 18.96 -11.94
CA GLY A 159 24.92 19.01 -12.21
C GLY A 159 25.26 20.45 -12.58
N THR A 160 26.43 20.90 -12.14
CA THR A 160 26.99 22.23 -12.39
C THR A 160 27.15 22.60 -13.88
N ASP A 161 26.92 21.65 -14.80
CA ASP A 161 26.85 21.84 -16.25
C ASP A 161 25.42 21.61 -16.79
N GLY A 162 24.47 22.32 -16.19
CA GLY A 162 23.03 22.04 -16.23
C GLY A 162 22.32 22.26 -17.57
N SER A 163 22.24 21.20 -18.37
CA SER A 163 21.15 21.03 -19.34
C SER A 163 20.11 20.07 -18.78
N MET A 164 19.09 20.61 -18.12
CA MET A 164 17.90 19.81 -17.75
C MET A 164 17.12 19.57 -19.04
N MET A 165 16.87 18.32 -19.40
CA MET A 165 16.15 17.95 -20.62
C MET A 165 15.06 16.92 -20.30
N ALA A 166 13.91 17.02 -20.95
CA ALA A 166 12.81 16.09 -20.76
C ALA A 166 12.15 15.79 -22.09
N TYR A 167 11.57 14.59 -22.22
CA TYR A 167 10.60 14.32 -23.26
C TYR A 167 9.39 13.55 -22.73
N ARG A 168 8.30 13.65 -23.46
CA ARG A 168 7.11 12.82 -23.33
C ARG A 168 6.68 12.34 -24.72
N LYS A 169 6.38 11.05 -24.84
CA LYS A 169 5.69 10.48 -26.01
C LYS A 169 4.23 10.24 -25.65
N SER A 170 3.34 10.76 -26.46
CA SER A 170 1.91 10.55 -26.33
C SER A 170 1.48 9.33 -27.15
N PRO A 171 0.36 8.65 -26.80
CA PRO A 171 -0.12 7.47 -27.53
C PRO A 171 -0.48 7.74 -29.01
N ASP A 172 -0.76 8.99 -29.34
CA ASP A 172 -0.98 9.49 -30.71
C ASP A 172 0.32 9.63 -31.53
N GLY A 173 1.47 9.27 -30.95
CA GLY A 173 2.79 9.35 -31.58
C GLY A 173 3.48 10.70 -31.43
N ILE A 174 2.81 11.72 -30.84
CA ILE A 174 3.41 13.03 -30.65
C ILE A 174 4.49 12.97 -29.58
N ILE A 175 5.66 13.51 -29.91
CA ILE A 175 6.78 13.66 -29.00
C ILE A 175 6.88 15.15 -28.64
N ARG A 176 6.94 15.46 -27.33
CA ARG A 176 7.26 16.79 -26.82
C ARG A 176 8.55 16.72 -26.05
N GLN A 177 9.47 17.63 -26.33
CA GLN A 177 10.79 17.70 -25.71
C GLN A 177 11.05 19.13 -25.23
N SER A 178 11.72 19.28 -24.10
CA SER A 178 12.11 20.59 -23.59
C SER A 178 13.39 20.51 -22.81
N GLY A 179 13.99 21.66 -22.57
CA GLY A 179 15.11 21.75 -21.66
C GLY A 179 15.59 23.16 -21.39
N ARG A 180 16.73 23.25 -20.70
CA ARG A 180 17.37 24.50 -20.31
C ARG A 180 18.81 24.54 -20.78
N VAL A 181 19.27 25.73 -21.16
CA VAL A 181 20.67 26.08 -21.31
C VAL A 181 21.02 27.09 -20.23
N ILE A 182 21.98 26.73 -19.39
CA ILE A 182 22.58 27.66 -18.42
C ILE A 182 23.86 28.20 -19.04
N THR A 183 23.95 29.54 -19.14
CA THR A 183 25.11 30.19 -19.75
C THR A 183 26.07 30.67 -18.66
N PRO A 184 27.34 30.23 -18.66
CA PRO A 184 28.31 30.65 -17.64
C PRO A 184 29.01 31.98 -17.93
N GLN A 185 28.85 32.56 -19.12
CA GLN A 185 29.71 33.65 -19.58
C GLN A 185 28.94 34.85 -20.14
N VAL A 186 29.16 36.02 -19.53
CA VAL A 186 28.52 37.29 -19.88
C VAL A 186 29.25 37.93 -21.06
N GLY A 187 28.49 38.37 -22.08
CA GLY A 187 28.96 39.35 -23.07
C GLY A 187 29.70 38.82 -24.31
N THR A 188 29.67 37.52 -24.61
CA THR A 188 30.16 37.00 -25.90
C THR A 188 29.09 36.13 -26.56
N PRO A 189 28.75 36.34 -27.85
CA PRO A 189 27.89 35.44 -28.62
C PRO A 189 28.39 33.99 -28.56
N GLN A 190 27.55 33.07 -28.09
CA GLN A 190 27.80 31.64 -28.05
C GLN A 190 26.70 30.89 -28.80
N ILE A 191 27.06 29.79 -29.47
CA ILE A 191 26.14 28.85 -30.10
C ILE A 191 26.11 27.58 -29.26
N TYR A 192 24.93 27.22 -28.78
CA TYR A 192 24.68 26.00 -28.03
C TYR A 192 24.04 24.95 -28.94
N ASN A 193 24.72 23.82 -29.09
CA ASN A 193 24.21 22.67 -29.82
C ASN A 193 23.34 21.83 -28.90
N ILE A 194 22.02 21.87 -29.11
CA ILE A 194 21.06 21.09 -28.35
C ILE A 194 20.86 19.76 -29.05
N GLN A 195 21.14 18.67 -28.33
CA GLN A 195 20.76 17.33 -28.76
C GLN A 195 19.42 16.98 -28.12
N PHE A 196 18.44 16.56 -28.91
CA PHE A 196 17.16 16.14 -28.35
C PHE A 196 17.33 14.85 -27.53
N PRO A 197 16.66 14.73 -26.37
CA PRO A 197 16.65 13.50 -25.59
C PRO A 197 16.33 12.24 -26.40
N VAL A 198 15.42 12.36 -27.36
CA VAL A 198 15.13 11.33 -28.36
C VAL A 198 15.02 11.97 -29.74
N PRO A 199 15.47 11.30 -30.83
CA PRO A 199 15.19 11.79 -32.17
C PRO A 199 13.68 11.81 -32.44
N PHE A 200 13.22 12.79 -33.22
CA PHE A 200 11.90 12.78 -33.84
C PHE A 200 11.92 11.80 -35.03
N PRO A 201 11.15 10.70 -35.01
CA PRO A 201 11.16 9.71 -36.08
C PRO A 201 10.89 10.25 -37.49
N GLN A 202 10.03 11.26 -37.63
CA GLN A 202 9.62 11.82 -38.91
C GLN A 202 10.05 13.28 -39.06
N GLU A 203 9.61 14.16 -38.16
CA GLU A 203 9.85 15.60 -38.29
C GLU A 203 9.70 16.36 -36.98
N VAL A 204 10.40 17.50 -36.89
CA VAL A 204 10.09 18.56 -35.93
C VAL A 204 9.01 19.44 -36.53
N ARG A 205 7.90 19.62 -35.82
CA ARG A 205 6.77 20.45 -36.24
C ARG A 205 6.81 21.84 -35.63
N GLU A 206 7.20 21.93 -34.38
CA GLU A 206 7.29 23.18 -33.64
C GLU A 206 8.55 23.18 -32.79
N TYR A 207 9.16 24.35 -32.65
CA TYR A 207 10.31 24.55 -31.79
C TYR A 207 10.40 26.00 -31.37
N GLY A 208 11.06 26.24 -30.23
CA GLY A 208 11.32 27.59 -29.78
C GLY A 208 12.24 27.63 -28.57
N ALA A 209 12.62 28.86 -28.21
CA ALA A 209 13.34 29.14 -26.99
C ALA A 209 12.82 30.44 -26.38
N VAL A 210 12.86 30.52 -25.05
CA VAL A 210 12.55 31.73 -24.30
C VAL A 210 13.66 32.00 -23.29
N GLN A 211 13.84 33.28 -23.00
CA GLN A 211 14.68 33.74 -21.91
C GLN A 211 14.07 33.35 -20.56
N LEU A 212 14.92 33.03 -19.59
CA LEU A 212 14.53 32.75 -18.21
C LEU A 212 14.91 33.85 -17.21
N ASP A 213 15.99 34.59 -17.47
CA ASP A 213 16.47 35.60 -16.53
C ASP A 213 15.64 36.88 -16.62
N ALA A 214 15.56 37.66 -15.53
CA ALA A 214 14.76 38.89 -15.50
C ALA A 214 15.40 40.05 -16.29
N ASP A 215 16.73 40.07 -16.41
CA ASP A 215 17.49 41.17 -17.00
C ASP A 215 18.17 40.73 -18.30
N MET A 216 17.78 41.33 -19.43
CA MET A 216 18.57 41.25 -20.67
C MET A 216 19.54 42.43 -20.76
N PRO A 217 20.85 42.20 -20.91
CA PRO A 217 21.75 43.27 -21.32
C PRO A 217 21.27 43.92 -22.61
N SER A 218 21.31 45.25 -22.68
CA SER A 218 20.92 45.99 -23.88
C SER A 218 21.71 45.51 -25.11
N GLY A 219 21.02 45.31 -26.23
CA GLY A 219 21.62 44.80 -27.47
C GLY A 219 21.85 43.28 -27.50
N SER A 220 21.34 42.54 -26.53
CA SER A 220 21.38 41.08 -26.56
C SER A 220 20.50 40.50 -27.67
N VAL A 221 20.95 39.40 -28.26
CA VAL A 221 20.24 38.63 -29.27
C VAL A 221 20.22 37.17 -28.84
N PHE A 222 19.05 36.54 -28.96
CA PHE A 222 18.93 35.09 -28.98
C PHE A 222 18.14 34.66 -30.21
N SER A 223 18.44 33.47 -30.72
CA SER A 223 17.70 32.89 -31.83
C SER A 223 17.80 31.38 -31.80
N VAL A 224 16.80 30.74 -32.41
CA VAL A 224 16.80 29.30 -32.68
C VAL A 224 17.09 29.08 -34.16
N GLY A 225 17.97 28.14 -34.48
CA GLY A 225 18.33 27.82 -35.86
C GLY A 225 18.84 26.40 -36.04
N ASN A 226 19.10 26.01 -37.30
CA ASN A 226 19.69 24.72 -37.68
C ASN A 226 19.04 23.50 -36.98
N TYR A 227 17.71 23.41 -37.04
CA TYR A 227 16.99 22.26 -36.47
C TYR A 227 17.05 21.06 -37.41
N THR A 228 17.10 19.89 -36.81
CA THR A 228 17.02 18.57 -37.45
C THR A 228 16.18 17.67 -36.56
N ASN A 229 15.89 16.44 -37.00
CA ASN A 229 15.20 15.47 -36.15
C ASN A 229 15.98 15.06 -34.89
N GLN A 230 17.27 15.44 -34.78
CA GLN A 230 18.13 15.06 -33.65
C GLN A 230 18.48 16.23 -32.72
N GLY A 231 18.18 17.47 -33.12
CA GLY A 231 18.59 18.62 -32.33
C GLY A 231 18.39 19.95 -33.02
N MET A 232 18.83 21.01 -32.35
CA MET A 232 18.78 22.39 -32.84
C MET A 232 19.96 23.20 -32.31
N THR A 233 20.15 24.41 -32.81
CA THR A 233 21.13 25.36 -32.29
C THR A 233 20.45 26.57 -31.65
N LEU A 234 20.99 27.03 -30.53
CA LEU A 234 20.57 28.25 -29.85
C LEU A 234 21.73 29.25 -29.84
N LEU A 235 21.51 30.43 -30.42
CA LEU A 235 22.43 31.56 -30.28
C LEU A 235 22.07 32.35 -29.04
N ASN A 236 23.07 32.79 -28.29
CA ASN A 236 22.90 33.73 -27.17
C ASN A 236 24.10 34.67 -27.09
N SER A 237 23.86 35.98 -27.19
CA SER A 237 24.90 37.02 -27.02
C SER A 237 24.84 37.78 -25.70
N GLY A 238 23.79 37.58 -24.91
CA GLY A 238 23.55 38.32 -23.68
C GLY A 238 24.06 37.64 -22.41
N GLY A 239 24.43 36.35 -22.47
CA GLY A 239 24.91 35.61 -21.30
C GLY A 239 23.82 35.34 -20.25
N PHE A 240 22.56 35.21 -20.69
CA PHE A 240 21.41 34.82 -19.86
C PHE A 240 20.99 33.37 -20.10
N SER A 241 20.35 32.75 -19.12
CA SER A 241 19.78 31.42 -19.24
C SER A 241 18.55 31.40 -20.17
N MET A 242 18.39 30.31 -20.90
CA MET A 242 17.28 30.09 -21.84
C MET A 242 16.63 28.74 -21.59
N SER A 243 15.32 28.64 -21.75
CA SER A 243 14.64 27.36 -21.97
C SER A 243 14.32 27.18 -23.44
N TRP A 244 14.17 25.92 -23.86
CA TRP A 244 13.79 25.55 -25.21
C TRP A 244 12.74 24.45 -25.18
N TRP A 245 11.98 24.34 -26.27
CA TRP A 245 11.04 23.26 -26.52
C TRP A 245 11.06 22.85 -27.98
N ALA A 246 10.67 21.61 -28.24
CA ALA A 246 10.41 21.07 -29.56
C ALA A 246 9.24 20.07 -29.48
N GLU A 247 8.38 20.08 -30.50
CA GLU A 247 7.30 19.12 -30.71
C GLU A 247 7.40 18.53 -32.12
N GLY A 248 7.09 17.25 -32.25
CA GLY A 248 7.20 16.54 -33.51
C GLY A 248 6.68 15.11 -33.39
N ILE A 249 6.90 14.32 -34.44
CA ILE A 249 6.50 12.91 -34.54
C ILE A 249 7.60 12.05 -35.14
#